data_AF-A0A553NS74-F1
#
_entry.id   AF-A0A553NS74-F1
#
_cell.length_a   1.000
_cell.length_b   1.000
_cell.length_c   1.000
_cell.angle_alpha   90.00
_cell.angle_beta   90.00
_cell.angle_gamma   90.00
#
_symmetry.space_group_name_H-M   'P 1'
#
loop_
_entity.id
_entity.type
_entity.pdbx_description
1 polymer ?
#
loop_
_entity_poly.entity_id
_entity_poly.type
_entity_poly.pdbx_seq_one_letter_code
_entity_poly.pdbx_strand_id
1 'polypeptide(L)'
;MRTFPGVWVPPGGGIDWDETLIQAGLRELLEETGLSIESEIRRNHVLCLWESVYPPILALGEPKRHHLVIYYHIQVASSKLELSRRVRLDPDEVDACAWLNQPQVDLVVNGHQGDDELLPRDMPKTFELTIIENGVHKTQEWPVEVLTAKAPKSGTDIERISSGTRYALEQWLLLFNQTMISKI
;
A
#
# COMPACT_ATOMS: atom_id res chain seq x y z
N MET A 1 -8.46 0.06 8.85
CA MET A 1 -8.86 1.42 8.39
C MET A 1 -10.38 1.55 8.39
N ARG A 2 -10.96 2.49 9.15
CA ARG A 2 -12.43 2.59 9.36
C ARG A 2 -13.25 2.94 8.10
N THR A 3 -12.62 3.48 7.07
CA THR A 3 -13.30 4.02 5.88
C THR A 3 -13.44 3.02 4.73
N PHE A 4 -12.55 2.02 4.63
CA PHE A 4 -12.60 0.97 3.62
C PHE A 4 -12.09 -0.37 4.21
N PRO A 5 -12.97 -1.15 4.87
CA PRO A 5 -12.57 -2.44 5.42
C PRO A 5 -12.10 -3.38 4.29
N GLY A 6 -10.99 -4.08 4.50
CA GLY A 6 -10.40 -4.99 3.52
C GLY A 6 -9.63 -4.33 2.37
N VAL A 7 -9.46 -3.00 2.36
CA VAL A 7 -8.69 -2.33 1.31
C VAL A 7 -7.26 -2.06 1.77
N TRP A 8 -6.30 -2.55 0.99
CA TRP A 8 -4.88 -2.34 1.23
C TRP A 8 -4.40 -1.01 0.65
N VAL A 9 -3.76 -0.22 1.50
CA VAL A 9 -3.15 1.09 1.20
C VAL A 9 -1.77 1.19 1.87
N PRO A 10 -0.85 2.04 1.38
CA PRO A 10 0.28 2.48 2.18
C PRO A 10 -0.22 3.26 3.40
N PRO A 11 0.57 3.33 4.49
CA PRO A 11 0.24 4.16 5.64
C PRO A 11 0.05 5.62 5.24
N GLY A 12 -0.95 6.29 5.82
CA GLY A 12 -1.24 7.67 5.49
C GLY A 12 -2.63 8.14 5.90
N GLY A 13 -2.74 9.44 6.11
CA GLY A 13 -3.98 10.07 6.55
C GLY A 13 -4.03 11.56 6.26
N GLY A 14 -4.69 12.30 7.14
CA GLY A 14 -4.88 13.75 6.98
C GLY A 14 -3.58 14.51 7.17
N ILE A 15 -3.51 15.72 6.60
CA ILE A 15 -2.43 16.67 6.91
C ILE A 15 -2.96 17.63 7.96
N ASP A 16 -2.31 17.68 9.11
CA ASP A 16 -2.59 18.59 10.22
C ASP A 16 -2.06 20.01 9.95
N TRP A 17 -2.50 20.96 10.78
CA TRP A 17 -1.99 22.32 10.73
C TRP A 17 -0.50 22.35 11.11
N ASP A 18 0.27 23.15 10.37
CA ASP A 18 1.71 23.36 10.59
C ASP A 18 2.63 22.15 10.36
N GLU A 19 2.17 21.08 9.69
CA GLU A 19 3.04 19.99 9.25
C GLU A 19 3.35 20.01 7.75
N THR A 20 4.56 19.59 7.39
CA THR A 20 4.94 19.34 5.98
C THR A 20 4.42 17.99 5.51
N LEU A 21 4.35 17.79 4.19
CA LEU A 21 3.90 16.52 3.58
C LEU A 21 4.68 15.30 4.09
N ILE A 22 5.99 15.43 4.27
CA ILE A 22 6.83 14.33 4.76
C ILE A 22 6.62 14.09 6.25
N GLN A 23 6.38 15.14 7.05
CA GLN A 23 6.07 15.00 8.47
C GLN A 23 4.75 14.26 8.67
N ALA A 24 3.71 14.63 7.91
CA ALA A 24 2.43 13.92 7.90
C ALA A 24 2.63 12.43 7.59
N GLY A 25 3.34 12.12 6.50
CA GLY A 25 3.59 10.72 6.11
C GLY A 25 4.41 9.92 7.13
N LEU A 26 5.37 10.54 7.81
CA LEU A 26 6.16 9.89 8.87
C LEU A 26 5.35 9.70 10.16
N ARG A 27 4.48 10.64 10.50
CA ARG A 27 3.54 10.54 11.63
C ARG A 27 2.57 9.38 11.41
N GLU A 28 1.90 9.35 10.26
CA GLU A 28 0.93 8.28 9.93
C GLU A 28 1.62 6.90 9.83
N LEU A 29 2.84 6.83 9.29
CA LEU A 29 3.63 5.61 9.31
C LEU A 29 3.92 5.13 10.74
N LEU A 30 4.22 6.05 11.66
CA LEU A 30 4.47 5.75 13.07
C LEU A 30 3.18 5.32 13.78
N GLU A 31 2.07 6.01 13.55
CA GLU A 31 0.76 5.72 14.14
C GLU A 31 0.27 4.33 13.74
N GLU A 32 0.25 4.03 12.43
CA GLU A 32 -0.28 2.75 11.94
C GLU A 32 0.66 1.55 12.17
N THR A 33 1.99 1.76 12.10
CA THR A 33 2.96 0.67 12.03
C THR A 33 4.05 0.66 13.10
N GLY A 34 4.11 1.70 13.93
CA GLY A 34 5.15 1.87 14.96
C GLY A 34 6.54 2.15 14.40
N LEU A 35 6.69 2.33 13.08
CA LEU A 35 7.98 2.54 12.44
C LEU A 35 8.39 4.02 12.47
N SER A 36 9.41 4.32 13.27
CA SER A 36 10.14 5.60 13.21
C SER A 36 11.40 5.45 12.35
N ILE A 37 11.39 6.03 11.14
CA ILE A 37 12.44 5.86 10.13
C ILE A 37 13.21 7.15 9.77
N GLU A 38 12.88 8.30 10.37
CA GLU A 38 13.36 9.61 9.94
C GLU A 38 14.89 9.69 9.84
N SER A 39 15.61 9.20 10.85
CA SER A 39 17.08 9.19 10.88
C SER A 39 17.75 8.25 9.86
N GLU A 40 16.97 7.41 9.18
CA GLU A 40 17.45 6.39 8.25
C GLU A 40 17.16 6.73 6.79
N ILE A 41 16.46 7.84 6.54
CA ILE A 41 16.06 8.27 5.19
C ILE A 41 17.30 8.63 4.37
N ARG A 42 17.49 7.92 3.26
CA ARG A 42 18.54 8.19 2.27
C ARG A 42 18.03 9.13 1.17
N ARG A 43 16.79 8.91 0.73
CA ARG A 43 16.13 9.69 -0.33
C ARG A 43 14.65 9.72 -0.07
N ASN A 44 14.03 10.83 -0.41
CA ASN A 44 12.60 11.01 -0.32
C ASN A 44 12.14 12.00 -1.41
N HIS A 45 10.97 11.78 -1.99
CA HIS A 45 10.33 12.70 -2.94
C HIS A 45 8.85 12.37 -3.08
N VAL A 46 8.07 13.35 -3.55
CA VAL A 46 6.71 13.13 -4.04
C VAL A 46 6.79 12.18 -5.23
N LEU A 47 6.10 11.05 -5.13
CA LEU A 47 6.02 10.03 -6.17
C LEU A 47 4.96 10.39 -7.21
N CYS A 48 3.73 10.68 -6.74
CA CYS A 48 2.62 11.06 -7.60
C CYS A 48 1.47 11.68 -6.79
N LEU A 49 0.48 12.23 -7.52
CA LEU A 49 -0.76 12.76 -6.97
C LEU A 49 -1.92 11.92 -7.48
N TRP A 50 -2.94 11.73 -6.65
CA TRP A 50 -4.15 10.97 -6.98
C TRP A 50 -5.39 11.67 -6.44
N GLU A 51 -6.33 11.98 -7.33
CA GLU A 51 -7.63 12.50 -6.93
C GLU A 51 -8.54 11.34 -6.48
N SER A 52 -8.96 11.38 -5.22
CA SER A 52 -9.80 10.34 -4.60
C SER A 52 -11.16 10.90 -4.22
N VAL A 53 -12.22 10.27 -4.70
CA VAL A 53 -13.61 10.63 -4.43
C VAL A 53 -14.35 9.42 -3.87
N TYR A 54 -15.20 9.63 -2.86
CA TYR A 54 -16.04 8.59 -2.30
C TYR A 54 -17.51 9.03 -2.15
N PRO A 55 -18.49 8.24 -2.62
CA PRO A 55 -18.33 7.05 -3.48
C PRO A 55 -17.64 7.39 -4.81
N PRO A 56 -16.87 6.46 -5.41
CA PRO A 56 -16.06 6.75 -6.60
C PRO A 56 -16.87 6.86 -7.90
N ILE A 57 -18.14 6.43 -7.88
CA ILE A 57 -19.05 6.50 -9.03
C ILE A 57 -20.42 6.98 -8.58
N LEU A 58 -21.05 7.85 -9.40
CA LEU A 58 -22.36 8.44 -9.08
C LEU A 58 -23.46 7.40 -8.91
N ALA A 59 -23.34 6.24 -9.58
CA ALA A 59 -24.28 5.12 -9.43
C ALA A 59 -24.30 4.54 -8.00
N LEU A 60 -23.24 4.74 -7.21
CA LEU A 60 -23.16 4.35 -5.80
C LEU A 60 -23.58 5.50 -4.84
N GLY A 61 -23.93 6.67 -5.38
CA GLY A 61 -24.38 7.84 -4.64
C GLY A 61 -23.54 9.09 -4.90
N GLU A 62 -24.03 10.22 -4.39
CA GLU A 62 -23.33 11.52 -4.48
C GLU A 62 -22.00 11.50 -3.70
N PRO A 63 -20.95 12.16 -4.22
CA PRO A 63 -19.67 12.34 -3.53
C PRO A 63 -19.84 12.96 -2.14
N LYS A 64 -19.35 12.25 -1.13
CA LYS A 64 -19.33 12.68 0.29
C LYS A 64 -17.95 13.12 0.74
N ARG A 65 -16.90 12.65 0.06
CA ARG A 65 -15.51 12.98 0.37
C ARG A 65 -14.75 13.16 -0.93
N HIS A 66 -13.83 14.11 -0.91
CA HIS A 66 -12.96 14.44 -2.03
C HIS A 66 -11.61 14.84 -1.47
N HIS A 67 -10.57 14.12 -1.87
CA HIS A 67 -9.20 14.33 -1.41
C HIS A 67 -8.26 14.35 -2.61
N LEU A 68 -7.24 15.20 -2.52
CA LEU A 68 -6.02 15.05 -3.30
C LEU A 68 -5.02 14.29 -2.45
N VAL A 69 -4.75 13.03 -2.82
CA VAL A 69 -3.78 12.17 -2.15
C VAL A 69 -2.40 12.41 -2.75
N ILE A 70 -1.40 12.63 -1.91
CA ILE A 70 -0.01 12.81 -2.33
C ILE A 70 0.77 11.58 -1.86
N TYR A 71 1.19 10.74 -2.81
CA TYR A 71 2.03 9.58 -2.48
C TYR A 71 3.49 10.01 -2.40
N TYR A 72 4.14 9.65 -1.31
CA TYR A 72 5.55 9.93 -1.07
C TYR A 72 6.38 8.64 -1.17
N HIS A 73 7.49 8.68 -1.88
CA HIS A 73 8.43 7.55 -1.93
C HIS A 73 9.61 7.83 -1.03
N ILE A 74 9.82 6.96 -0.04
CA ILE A 74 10.89 7.06 0.95
C ILE A 74 11.81 5.84 0.82
N GLN A 75 13.10 6.08 0.64
CA GLN A 75 14.14 5.07 0.65
C GLN A 75 14.96 5.20 1.93
N VAL A 76 15.10 4.09 2.66
CA VAL A 76 15.79 4.05 3.96
C VAL A 76 17.04 3.18 3.94
N ALA A 77 17.87 3.31 4.97
CA ALA A 77 19.08 2.51 5.14
C ALA A 77 18.83 1.09 5.69
N SER A 78 17.82 0.91 6.53
CA SER A 78 17.47 -0.40 7.07
C SER A 78 16.98 -1.37 6.00
N SER A 79 17.29 -2.64 6.22
CA SER A 79 16.78 -3.76 5.45
C SER A 79 15.31 -4.09 5.80
N LYS A 80 14.63 -4.84 4.92
CA LYS A 80 13.30 -5.43 5.20
C LYS A 80 13.31 -6.11 6.57
N LEU A 81 14.31 -6.97 6.83
CA LEU A 81 14.37 -7.76 8.06
C LEU A 81 14.44 -6.89 9.33
N GLU A 82 15.21 -5.81 9.31
CA GLU A 82 15.31 -4.87 10.43
C GLU A 82 14.02 -4.10 10.65
N LEU A 83 13.37 -3.65 9.58
CA LEU A 83 12.07 -2.96 9.66
C LEU A 83 10.98 -3.91 10.17
N SER A 84 10.88 -5.13 9.62
CA SER A 84 9.89 -6.13 10.04
C SER A 84 9.97 -6.46 11.53
N ARG A 85 11.17 -6.45 12.13
CA ARG A 85 11.32 -6.68 13.59
C ARG A 85 10.79 -5.52 14.44
N ARG A 86 10.79 -4.31 13.89
CA ARG A 86 10.35 -3.08 14.57
C ARG A 86 8.87 -2.77 14.38
N VAL A 87 8.20 -3.37 13.40
CA VAL A 87 6.76 -3.17 13.16
C VAL A 87 5.94 -3.48 14.42
N ARG A 88 5.10 -2.53 14.81
CA ARG A 88 4.09 -2.62 15.88
C ARG A 88 2.82 -1.97 15.35
N LEU A 89 1.87 -2.80 14.94
CA LEU A 89 0.66 -2.39 14.24
C LEU A 89 -0.31 -1.90 15.30
N ASP A 90 -0.99 -0.79 15.01
CA ASP A 90 -2.08 -0.32 15.85
C ASP A 90 -3.39 -1.03 15.46
N PRO A 91 -3.96 -1.90 16.33
CA PRO A 91 -5.19 -2.62 16.03
C PRO A 91 -6.41 -1.71 15.89
N ASP A 92 -6.36 -0.47 16.36
CA ASP A 92 -7.46 0.50 16.16
C ASP A 92 -7.43 1.10 14.75
N GLU A 93 -6.31 0.98 14.04
CA GLU A 93 -6.09 1.57 12.72
C GLU A 93 -5.94 0.54 11.59
N VAL A 94 -5.17 -0.53 11.81
CA VAL A 94 -4.81 -1.52 10.78
C VAL A 94 -4.80 -2.95 11.32
N ASP A 95 -5.30 -3.88 10.51
CA ASP A 95 -5.36 -5.31 10.87
C ASP A 95 -4.11 -6.09 10.44
N ALA A 96 -3.45 -5.61 9.38
CA ALA A 96 -2.33 -6.29 8.74
C ALA A 96 -1.40 -5.33 7.99
N CYS A 97 -0.15 -5.75 7.77
CA CYS A 97 0.79 -5.09 6.86
C CYS A 97 1.54 -6.13 6.01
N ALA A 98 2.00 -5.74 4.83
CA ALA A 98 2.80 -6.60 3.95
C ALA A 98 3.95 -5.83 3.30
N TRP A 99 5.05 -6.54 3.05
CA TRP A 99 6.18 -6.03 2.27
C TRP A 99 6.12 -6.67 0.88
N LEU A 100 5.89 -5.87 -0.17
CA LEU A 100 5.84 -6.35 -1.54
C LEU A 100 7.21 -6.23 -2.23
N ASN A 101 7.60 -7.27 -2.96
CA ASN A 101 8.75 -7.25 -3.86
C ASN A 101 8.35 -6.81 -5.28
N GLN A 102 9.33 -6.57 -6.15
CA GLN A 102 9.07 -6.08 -7.50
C GLN A 102 8.12 -6.99 -8.32
N PRO A 103 8.28 -8.33 -8.39
CA PRO A 103 7.32 -9.20 -9.06
C PRO A 103 5.88 -9.10 -8.52
N GLN A 104 5.72 -8.97 -7.20
CA GLN A 104 4.40 -8.79 -6.59
C GLN A 104 3.80 -7.43 -6.95
N VAL A 105 4.60 -6.37 -6.97
CA VAL A 105 4.15 -5.05 -7.40
C VAL A 105 3.76 -5.06 -8.89
N ASP A 106 4.53 -5.73 -9.74
CA ASP A 106 4.18 -5.93 -11.15
C ASP A 106 2.83 -6.64 -11.29
N LEU A 107 2.58 -7.67 -10.46
CA LEU A 107 1.28 -8.34 -10.42
C LEU A 107 0.15 -7.39 -9.99
N VAL A 108 0.39 -6.50 -9.02
CA VAL A 108 -0.59 -5.48 -8.61
C VAL A 108 -0.91 -4.52 -9.77
N VAL A 109 0.06 -4.16 -10.60
CA VAL A 109 -0.14 -3.17 -11.66
C VAL A 109 -0.72 -3.82 -12.93
N ASN A 110 -0.15 -4.94 -13.34
CA ASN A 110 -0.41 -5.57 -14.64
C ASN A 110 -1.29 -6.83 -14.57
N GLY A 111 -1.59 -7.33 -13.37
CA GLY A 111 -2.38 -8.54 -13.15
C GLY A 111 -3.86 -8.39 -13.54
N HIS A 112 -4.42 -9.44 -14.13
CA HIS A 112 -5.83 -9.54 -14.50
C HIS A 112 -6.60 -10.36 -13.45
N GLN A 113 -7.85 -9.98 -13.17
CA GLN A 113 -8.70 -10.65 -12.20
C GLN A 113 -9.28 -11.94 -12.81
N GLY A 114 -9.06 -13.08 -12.17
CA GLY A 114 -9.69 -14.36 -12.56
C GLY A 114 -8.93 -15.20 -13.59
N ASP A 115 -7.76 -14.75 -14.06
CA ASP A 115 -6.92 -15.53 -14.97
C ASP A 115 -5.87 -16.33 -14.18
N ASP A 116 -6.24 -17.53 -13.72
CA ASP A 116 -5.28 -18.58 -13.33
C ASP A 116 -4.29 -18.90 -14.49
N GLU A 117 -4.63 -18.54 -15.73
CA GLU A 117 -3.84 -18.83 -16.93
C GLU A 117 -2.64 -17.89 -17.18
N LEU A 118 -2.48 -16.79 -16.43
CA LEU A 118 -1.43 -15.80 -16.68
C LEU A 118 -0.52 -15.46 -15.48
N LEU A 119 -0.75 -16.04 -14.30
CA LEU A 119 0.27 -15.98 -13.25
C LEU A 119 1.53 -16.67 -13.80
N PRO A 120 2.71 -16.04 -13.78
CA PRO A 120 3.94 -16.68 -14.21
C PRO A 120 4.08 -18.03 -13.49
N ARG A 121 4.41 -19.11 -14.20
CA ARG A 121 4.42 -20.48 -13.63
C ARG A 121 5.27 -20.62 -12.36
N ASP A 122 6.27 -19.75 -12.21
CA ASP A 122 7.20 -19.72 -11.09
C ASP A 122 6.78 -18.74 -9.97
N MET A 123 5.63 -18.11 -10.08
CA MET A 123 5.14 -17.15 -9.08
C MET A 123 4.52 -17.88 -7.88
N PRO A 124 4.90 -17.51 -6.64
CA PRO A 124 4.24 -18.03 -5.44
C PRO A 124 2.74 -17.75 -5.46
N LYS A 125 1.94 -18.72 -5.01
CA LYS A 125 0.48 -18.56 -4.85
C LYS A 125 0.08 -17.75 -3.62
N THR A 126 1.05 -17.50 -2.74
CA THR A 126 0.84 -16.73 -1.52
C THR A 126 1.93 -15.69 -1.34
N PHE A 127 1.62 -14.65 -0.56
CA PHE A 127 2.61 -13.68 -0.07
C PHE A 127 2.54 -13.57 1.45
N GLU A 128 3.65 -13.14 2.04
CA GLU A 128 3.79 -12.99 3.49
C GLU A 128 3.20 -11.66 3.96
N LEU A 129 2.35 -11.72 4.98
CA LEU A 129 1.88 -10.56 5.73
C LEU A 129 2.15 -10.73 7.22
N THR A 130 2.11 -9.61 7.94
CA THR A 130 2.07 -9.55 9.40
C THR A 130 0.67 -9.13 9.83
N ILE A 131 0.02 -9.90 10.69
CA ILE A 131 -1.28 -9.58 11.30
C ILE A 131 -1.17 -9.42 12.81
N ILE A 132 -2.20 -8.84 13.41
CA ILE A 132 -2.46 -8.89 14.84
C ILE A 132 -3.48 -10.00 15.12
N GLU A 133 -3.09 -11.03 15.86
CA GLU A 133 -4.01 -12.07 16.34
C GLU A 133 -3.92 -12.16 17.87
N ASN A 134 -5.04 -11.90 18.56
CA ASN A 134 -5.11 -11.87 20.04
C ASN A 134 -4.06 -10.94 20.68
N GLY A 135 -3.82 -9.77 20.08
CA GLY A 135 -2.83 -8.80 20.55
C GLY A 135 -1.37 -9.19 20.29
N VAL A 136 -1.13 -10.28 19.55
CA VAL A 136 0.22 -10.75 19.20
C VAL A 136 0.43 -10.64 17.70
N HIS A 137 1.58 -10.10 17.33
CA HIS A 137 2.03 -10.07 15.95
C HIS A 137 2.38 -11.45 15.42
N LYS A 138 1.81 -11.83 14.28
CA LYS A 138 2.11 -13.11 13.62
C LYS A 138 2.32 -12.93 12.13
N THR A 139 3.20 -13.75 11.60
CA THR A 139 3.38 -13.91 10.16
C THR A 139 2.35 -14.90 9.63
N GLN A 140 1.69 -14.56 8.53
CA GLN A 140 0.74 -15.43 7.84
C GLN A 140 0.92 -15.35 6.33
N GLU A 141 0.60 -16.44 5.64
CA GLU A 141 0.52 -16.48 4.19
C GLU A 141 -0.87 -16.04 3.70
N TRP A 142 -0.90 -15.24 2.64
CA TRP A 142 -2.13 -14.70 2.07
C TRP A 142 -2.22 -14.93 0.57
N PRO A 143 -3.42 -15.15 0.00
CA PRO A 143 -3.56 -15.47 -1.42
C PRO A 143 -3.17 -14.28 -2.33
N VAL A 144 -2.38 -14.54 -3.38
CA VAL A 144 -1.93 -13.50 -4.33
C VAL A 144 -3.07 -12.91 -5.17
N GLU A 145 -4.22 -13.55 -5.21
CA GLU A 145 -5.43 -13.10 -5.89
C GLU A 145 -5.91 -11.74 -5.33
N VAL A 146 -5.62 -11.44 -4.06
CA VAL A 146 -5.91 -10.12 -3.45
C VAL A 146 -5.11 -9.00 -4.15
N LEU A 147 -3.90 -9.31 -4.63
CA LEU A 147 -3.06 -8.36 -5.36
C LEU A 147 -3.64 -8.01 -6.74
N THR A 148 -4.40 -8.92 -7.36
CA THR A 148 -5.04 -8.71 -8.68
C THR A 148 -6.52 -8.31 -8.60
N ALA A 149 -7.16 -8.48 -7.44
CA ALA A 149 -8.57 -8.17 -7.21
C ALA A 149 -8.92 -6.69 -7.51
N LYS A 150 -9.97 -6.46 -8.30
CA LYS A 150 -10.46 -5.11 -8.64
C LYS A 150 -11.77 -4.82 -7.93
N ALA A 151 -12.05 -3.52 -7.73
CA ALA A 151 -13.30 -3.08 -7.15
C ALA A 151 -14.49 -3.62 -7.99
N PRO A 152 -15.50 -4.23 -7.37
CA PRO A 152 -16.66 -4.71 -8.11
C PRO A 152 -17.44 -3.54 -8.70
N LYS A 153 -18.09 -3.76 -9.85
CA LYS A 153 -18.91 -2.73 -10.52
C LYS A 153 -20.17 -2.36 -9.72
N SER A 154 -20.61 -3.25 -8.83
CA SER A 154 -21.77 -3.11 -7.96
C SER A 154 -21.68 -4.07 -6.78
N GLY A 155 -22.34 -3.74 -5.67
CA GLY A 155 -22.41 -4.59 -4.48
C GLY A 155 -21.37 -4.24 -3.41
N THR A 156 -21.16 -5.16 -2.48
CA THR A 156 -20.20 -5.02 -1.37
C THR A 156 -18.77 -5.01 -1.90
N ASP A 157 -17.91 -4.18 -1.32
CA ASP A 157 -16.49 -4.19 -1.66
C ASP A 157 -15.85 -5.53 -1.27
N ILE A 158 -14.73 -5.84 -1.93
CA ILE A 158 -13.94 -7.05 -1.67
C ILE A 158 -12.55 -6.67 -1.19
N GLU A 159 -11.84 -7.62 -0.57
CA GLU A 159 -10.46 -7.40 -0.21
C GLU A 159 -9.59 -7.17 -1.44
N ARG A 160 -8.85 -6.05 -1.49
CA ARG A 160 -8.07 -5.63 -2.67
C ARG A 160 -7.09 -4.52 -2.37
N ILE A 161 -6.15 -4.31 -3.29
CA ILE A 161 -5.37 -3.06 -3.35
C ILE A 161 -6.24 -1.91 -3.87
N SER A 162 -6.18 -0.75 -3.21
CA SER A 162 -6.92 0.46 -3.64
C SER A 162 -6.49 0.94 -5.04
N SER A 163 -7.37 1.61 -5.78
CA SER A 163 -7.03 2.13 -7.11
C SER A 163 -5.92 3.17 -7.07
N GLY A 164 -5.91 4.06 -6.06
CA GLY A 164 -4.83 5.03 -5.87
C GLY A 164 -3.50 4.36 -5.54
N THR A 165 -3.53 3.32 -4.71
CA THR A 165 -2.33 2.52 -4.39
C THR A 165 -1.78 1.81 -5.62
N ARG A 166 -2.65 1.25 -6.48
CA ARG A 166 -2.26 0.64 -7.76
C ARG A 166 -1.52 1.65 -8.65
N TYR A 167 -2.07 2.86 -8.77
CA TYR A 167 -1.42 3.93 -9.53
C TYR A 167 -0.07 4.34 -8.92
N ALA A 168 0.01 4.50 -7.60
CA ALA A 168 1.27 4.82 -6.92
C ALA A 168 2.35 3.74 -7.16
N LEU A 169 1.95 2.47 -7.10
CA LEU A 169 2.84 1.34 -7.36
C LEU A 169 3.29 1.26 -8.83
N GLU A 170 2.43 1.63 -9.78
CA GLU A 170 2.81 1.81 -11.19
C GLU A 170 3.91 2.87 -11.35
N GLN A 171 3.74 4.03 -10.70
CA GLN A 171 4.75 5.09 -10.73
C GLN A 171 6.08 4.65 -10.07
N TRP A 172 6.00 3.86 -9.00
CA TRP A 172 7.18 3.26 -8.38
C TRP A 172 7.91 2.29 -9.32
N LEU A 173 7.20 1.43 -10.07
CA LEU A 173 7.81 0.52 -11.05
C LEU A 173 8.53 1.29 -12.17
N LEU A 174 7.92 2.37 -12.67
CA LEU A 174 8.55 3.23 -13.68
C LEU A 174 9.86 3.83 -13.16
N LEU A 175 9.86 4.37 -11.94
CA LEU A 175 11.06 4.92 -11.30
C LEU A 175 12.13 3.85 -11.05
N PHE A 176 11.72 2.65 -10.61
CA PHE A 176 12.62 1.53 -10.36
C PHE A 176 13.34 1.11 -11.64
N ASN A 177 12.59 0.94 -12.74
CA ASN A 177 13.13 0.53 -14.04
C ASN A 177 14.10 1.57 -14.63
N GLN A 178 13.79 2.87 -14.50
CA GLN A 178 14.72 3.93 -14.91
C GLN A 178 16.05 3.88 -14.14
N THR A 179 15.99 3.62 -12.84
CA THR A 179 17.18 3.51 -11.99
C THR A 179 18.04 2.30 -12.40
N MET A 180 17.44 1.18 -12.78
CA MET A 180 18.16 0.00 -13.27
C MET A 180 18.86 0.26 -14.60
N ILE A 181 18.19 0.93 -15.55
CA ILE A 181 18.77 1.30 -16.85
C ILE A 181 19.96 2.24 -16.68
N SER A 182 19.90 3.20 -15.75
CA SER A 182 20.98 4.16 -15.49
C SER A 182 22.26 3.55 -14.87
N LYS A 183 22.23 2.27 -14.49
CA LYS A 183 23.36 1.56 -13.86
C LYS A 183 24.05 0.54 -14.78
N ILE A 184 23.56 0.38 -16.01
CA ILE A 184 24.16 -0.45 -17.08
C ILE A 184 24.96 0.48 -18.00
#